data_AF-A0A240EN01-F1
#
_entry.id   AF-A0A240EN01-F1
#
_cell.length_a   1.000
_cell.length_b   1.000
_cell.length_c   1.000
_cell.angle_alpha   90.00
_cell.angle_beta   90.00
_cell.angle_gamma   90.00
#
_symmetry.space_group_name_H-M   'P 1'
#
loop_
_entity.id
_entity.type
_entity.pdbx_description
1 polymer ?
#
loop_
_entity_poly.entity_id
_entity_poly.type
_entity_poly.pdbx_seq_one_letter_code
_entity_poly.pdbx_strand_id
1 'polypeptide(L)'
;MKTVMTSLLMVLMSFMASPVSADSQPYVCDSANKANLPFPVLETECPIGEGLWGNSEPTANDKSFWIQCGFVQSGSLRDVPNQLQQNVSKSIWLKPELNGDRCLIGPYDTFQSASNDLAEVKALPQYEDAFIRTTHVFLTTSETQLVASADKQVSEGYRAAATATPFMIAGQHGLDECLC
;
A
#
# COMPACT_ATOMS: atom_id res chain seq x y z
N MET A 1 0.30 58.82 -39.03
CA MET A 1 0.24 57.36 -39.32
C MET A 1 1.46 56.63 -38.73
N LYS A 2 1.67 56.69 -37.41
CA LYS A 2 2.80 55.99 -36.74
C LYS A 2 2.45 55.38 -35.38
N THR A 3 1.29 55.73 -34.81
CA THR A 3 0.83 55.27 -33.49
C THR A 3 -0.11 54.07 -33.52
N VAL A 4 -0.65 53.69 -34.69
CA VAL A 4 -1.59 52.56 -34.80
C VAL A 4 -0.86 51.22 -34.94
N MET A 5 0.39 51.23 -35.40
CA MET A 5 1.14 50.00 -35.71
C MET A 5 1.83 49.37 -34.50
N THR A 6 2.02 50.12 -33.41
CA THR A 6 2.66 49.62 -32.18
C THR A 6 1.70 48.90 -31.22
N SER A 7 0.39 49.06 -31.38
CA SER A 7 -0.60 48.37 -30.51
C SER A 7 -0.93 46.94 -30.96
N LEU A 8 -0.55 46.54 -32.17
CA LEU A 8 -0.89 45.21 -32.70
C LEU A 8 0.11 44.12 -32.28
N LEU A 9 1.27 44.48 -31.71
CA LEU A 9 2.31 43.50 -31.33
C LEU A 9 2.19 42.97 -29.89
N MET A 10 1.34 43.54 -29.03
CA MET A 10 1.18 43.09 -27.63
C MET A 10 0.07 42.05 -27.41
N VAL A 11 -0.78 41.77 -28.41
CA VAL A 11 -1.97 40.92 -28.22
C VAL A 11 -1.69 39.42 -28.53
N LEU A 12 -0.54 39.08 -29.12
CA LEU A 12 -0.25 37.72 -29.57
C LEU A 12 0.46 36.81 -28.54
N MET A 13 0.71 37.27 -27.31
CA MET A 13 1.52 36.53 -26.32
C MET A 13 0.74 35.94 -25.15
N SER A 14 -0.59 35.84 -25.26
CA SER A 14 -1.47 35.54 -24.11
C SER A 14 -2.29 34.26 -24.23
N PHE A 15 -1.86 33.25 -24.99
CA PHE A 15 -2.57 31.98 -25.05
C PHE A 15 -1.61 30.81 -25.22
N MET A 16 -1.17 30.21 -24.10
CA MET A 16 -0.96 28.76 -23.92
C MET A 16 -0.62 28.51 -22.44
N ALA A 17 -1.57 28.74 -21.54
CA ALA A 17 -1.51 28.21 -20.18
C ALA A 17 -2.58 27.12 -20.07
N SER A 18 -2.24 25.91 -20.51
CA SER A 18 -3.07 24.73 -20.25
C SER A 18 -3.03 24.45 -18.75
N PRO A 19 -4.17 24.26 -18.05
CA PRO A 19 -4.13 23.77 -16.69
C PRO A 19 -3.55 22.36 -16.71
N VAL A 20 -2.36 22.18 -16.14
CA VAL A 20 -1.85 20.85 -15.82
C VAL A 20 -2.72 20.33 -14.68
N SER A 21 -3.64 19.43 -14.99
CA SER A 21 -4.32 18.64 -13.97
C SER A 21 -3.25 17.79 -13.30
N ALA A 22 -2.80 18.19 -12.11
CA ALA A 22 -1.96 17.38 -11.27
C ALA A 22 -2.80 16.19 -10.78
N ASP A 23 -2.86 15.14 -11.60
CA ASP A 23 -3.41 13.86 -11.21
C ASP A 23 -2.46 13.30 -10.14
N SER A 24 -2.82 13.46 -8.87
CA SER A 24 -1.97 13.11 -7.75
C SER A 24 -1.72 11.61 -7.79
N GLN A 25 -0.52 11.21 -8.20
CA GLN A 25 -0.12 9.82 -8.21
C GLN A 25 -0.27 9.23 -6.79
N PRO A 26 -0.68 7.95 -6.67
CA PRO A 26 -0.75 7.27 -5.38
C PRO A 26 0.58 7.41 -4.65
N TYR A 27 0.53 7.80 -3.37
CA TYR A 27 1.70 7.74 -2.51
C TYR A 27 1.86 6.30 -2.03
N VAL A 28 2.98 5.68 -2.39
CA VAL A 28 3.26 4.29 -2.05
C VAL A 28 3.93 4.25 -0.68
N CYS A 29 3.28 3.60 0.27
CA CYS A 29 3.84 3.27 1.58
C CYS A 29 4.51 1.91 1.52
N ASP A 30 5.83 1.93 1.40
CA ASP A 30 6.66 0.72 1.33
C ASP A 30 7.02 0.18 2.71
N SER A 31 7.44 -1.09 2.69
CA SER A 31 7.90 -1.79 3.88
C SER A 31 9.39 -1.60 4.08
N ALA A 32 9.76 -1.05 5.23
CA ALA A 32 11.11 -1.10 5.74
C ALA A 32 11.43 -2.56 6.11
N ASN A 33 11.94 -3.33 5.13
CA ASN A 33 12.30 -4.74 5.28
C ASN A 33 13.06 -4.99 6.60
N LYS A 34 12.36 -5.51 7.61
CA LYS A 34 12.93 -5.96 8.87
C LYS A 34 12.78 -7.47 8.94
N ALA A 35 13.86 -8.16 8.57
CA ALA A 35 13.91 -9.62 8.67
C ALA A 35 13.53 -10.05 10.09
N ASN A 36 12.66 -11.07 10.19
CA ASN A 36 12.18 -11.71 11.43
C ASN A 36 11.02 -11.03 12.17
N LEU A 37 10.21 -10.20 11.51
CA LEU A 37 8.96 -9.73 12.11
C LEU A 37 7.75 -10.42 11.50
N PRO A 38 6.73 -10.75 12.30
CA PRO A 38 5.50 -11.36 11.81
C PRO A 38 4.62 -10.39 11.02
N PHE A 39 4.94 -9.09 11.02
CA PHE A 39 4.18 -8.04 10.36
C PHE A 39 5.07 -7.14 9.51
N PRO A 40 4.53 -6.65 8.38
CA PRO A 40 5.19 -5.64 7.57
C PRO A 40 5.36 -4.34 8.35
N VAL A 41 6.43 -3.60 8.05
CA VAL A 41 6.82 -2.41 8.82
C VAL A 41 6.84 -1.21 7.90
N LEU A 42 5.99 -0.22 8.15
CA LEU A 42 5.99 1.00 7.35
C LEU A 42 7.29 1.78 7.55
N GLU A 43 7.74 2.41 6.47
CA GLU A 43 8.74 3.46 6.53
C GLU A 43 8.25 4.64 7.40
N THR A 44 9.20 5.39 7.97
CA THR A 44 8.87 6.40 8.99
C THR A 44 8.13 7.60 8.37
N GLU A 45 8.44 7.87 7.10
CA GLU A 45 7.87 8.89 6.23
C GLU A 45 6.47 8.57 5.71
N CYS A 46 6.02 7.30 5.78
CA CYS A 46 4.67 6.94 5.32
C CYS A 46 3.62 7.76 6.10
N PRO A 47 2.81 8.59 5.42
CA PRO A 47 1.84 9.44 6.08
C PRO A 47 0.66 8.59 6.55
N ILE A 48 0.39 8.63 7.85
CA ILE A 48 -0.77 7.94 8.46
C ILE A 48 -1.89 8.90 8.85
N GLY A 49 -1.73 10.18 8.51
CA GLY A 49 -2.77 11.19 8.62
C GLY A 49 -3.18 11.52 10.05
N GLU A 50 -4.36 12.11 10.19
CA GLU A 50 -4.93 12.57 11.47
C GLU A 50 -5.99 11.60 12.01
N GLY A 51 -6.14 11.53 13.33
CA GLY A 51 -7.14 10.69 13.97
C GLY A 51 -8.56 11.28 13.90
N LEU A 52 -9.52 10.46 13.50
CA LEU A 52 -10.95 10.74 13.61
C LEU A 52 -11.45 10.22 14.96
N TRP A 53 -11.77 11.13 15.87
CA TRP A 53 -12.19 10.81 17.24
C TRP A 53 -13.68 11.07 17.44
N GLY A 54 -14.32 10.25 18.28
CA GLY A 54 -15.74 10.37 18.60
C GLY A 54 -16.62 10.25 17.36
N ASN A 55 -17.50 11.23 17.15
CA ASN A 55 -18.43 11.27 16.01
C ASN A 55 -17.90 12.10 14.84
N SER A 56 -16.58 12.26 14.72
CA SER A 56 -15.97 13.01 13.62
C SER A 56 -16.08 12.24 12.31
N GLU A 57 -16.58 12.90 11.27
CA GLU A 57 -16.70 12.34 9.92
C GLU A 57 -15.52 12.76 9.03
N PRO A 58 -15.19 11.94 8.00
CA PRO A 58 -14.17 12.30 7.03
C PRO A 58 -14.58 13.51 6.18
N THR A 59 -13.60 14.26 5.71
CA THR A 59 -13.83 15.40 4.81
C THR A 59 -13.88 14.96 3.34
N ALA A 60 -14.41 15.79 2.44
CA ALA A 60 -14.42 15.51 1.00
C ALA A 60 -13.01 15.38 0.38
N ASN A 61 -11.99 15.92 1.06
CA ASN A 61 -10.60 15.85 0.63
C ASN A 61 -9.88 14.60 1.15
N ASP A 62 -10.51 13.83 2.02
CA ASP A 62 -9.93 12.60 2.56
C ASP A 62 -9.95 11.51 1.49
N LYS A 63 -8.83 10.81 1.34
CA LYS A 63 -8.59 9.87 0.23
C LYS A 63 -8.23 8.47 0.72
N SER A 64 -7.59 8.33 1.87
CA SER A 64 -7.26 7.02 2.43
C SER A 64 -7.43 7.01 3.93
N PHE A 65 -7.71 5.82 4.44
CA PHE A 65 -8.03 5.59 5.84
C PHE A 65 -7.17 4.48 6.41
N TRP A 66 -6.79 4.63 7.67
CA TRP A 66 -6.13 3.60 8.45
C TRP A 66 -6.97 3.34 9.70
N ILE A 67 -6.94 2.12 10.23
CA ILE A 67 -7.37 1.88 11.61
C ILE A 67 -6.11 1.84 12.46
N GLN A 68 -6.00 2.69 13.49
CA GLN A 68 -4.95 2.54 14.49
C GLN A 68 -5.44 1.58 15.58
N CYS A 69 -4.93 0.34 15.55
CA CYS A 69 -5.29 -0.69 16.54
C CYS A 69 -4.66 -0.43 17.91
N GLY A 70 -3.57 0.33 18.01
CA GLY A 70 -2.96 0.63 19.29
C GLY A 70 -1.51 1.10 19.18
N PHE A 71 -0.81 1.06 20.32
CA PHE A 71 0.62 1.39 20.41
C PHE A 71 1.36 0.24 21.13
N VAL A 72 2.34 -0.33 20.45
CA VAL A 72 3.18 -1.44 20.94
C VAL A 72 4.48 -0.84 21.46
N GLN A 73 4.82 -1.09 22.73
CA GLN A 73 6.00 -0.50 23.35
C GLN A 73 7.29 -1.08 22.77
N SER A 74 8.33 -0.26 22.64
CA SER A 74 9.65 -0.77 22.23
C SER A 74 10.14 -1.86 23.21
N GLY A 75 10.56 -3.01 22.68
CA GLY A 75 11.12 -4.11 23.46
C GLY A 75 10.11 -5.17 23.92
N SER A 76 8.78 -4.93 23.81
CA SER A 76 7.83 -6.05 23.76
C SER A 76 7.97 -6.75 22.42
N LEU A 77 7.81 -8.08 22.39
CA LEU A 77 7.67 -8.79 21.11
C LEU A 77 6.59 -8.08 20.29
N ARG A 78 6.94 -7.73 19.05
CA ARG A 78 6.08 -7.06 18.06
C ARG A 78 5.01 -8.04 17.54
N ASP A 79 4.36 -8.74 18.46
CA ASP A 79 3.38 -9.76 18.17
C ASP A 79 2.00 -9.10 18.25
N VAL A 80 1.38 -8.91 17.09
CA VAL A 80 -0.05 -8.66 17.02
C VAL A 80 -0.79 -9.99 17.12
N PRO A 81 -1.73 -10.16 18.06
CA PRO A 81 -2.54 -11.36 18.21
C PRO A 81 -3.14 -11.88 16.90
N ASN A 82 -3.02 -13.19 16.67
CA ASN A 82 -3.64 -13.89 15.52
C ASN A 82 -5.13 -13.60 15.36
N GLN A 83 -5.85 -13.37 16.47
CA GLN A 83 -7.26 -12.99 16.45
C GLN A 83 -7.50 -11.70 15.69
N LEU A 84 -6.62 -10.69 15.82
CA LEU A 84 -6.79 -9.43 15.08
C LEU A 84 -6.67 -9.66 13.57
N GLN A 85 -5.69 -10.47 13.13
CA GLN A 85 -5.51 -10.79 11.71
C GLN A 85 -6.73 -11.46 11.08
N GLN A 86 -7.47 -12.28 11.84
CA GLN A 86 -8.62 -13.03 11.33
C GLN A 86 -9.90 -12.18 11.20
N ASN A 87 -9.94 -10.99 11.83
CA ASN A 87 -11.14 -10.14 11.92
C ASN A 87 -11.07 -8.90 11.03
N VAL A 88 -10.04 -8.76 10.21
CA VAL A 88 -9.86 -7.58 9.34
C VAL A 88 -9.60 -7.99 7.90
N SER A 89 -10.06 -7.14 6.98
CA SER A 89 -9.97 -7.34 5.54
C SER A 89 -8.67 -6.81 4.92
N LYS A 90 -7.87 -6.07 5.69
CA LYS A 90 -6.61 -5.46 5.26
C LYS A 90 -5.44 -5.94 6.12
N SER A 91 -4.24 -5.83 5.55
CA SER A 91 -3.00 -6.16 6.24
C SER A 91 -2.79 -5.29 7.47
N ILE A 92 -2.16 -5.89 8.49
CA ILE A 92 -1.74 -5.21 9.70
C ILE A 92 -0.29 -4.78 9.53
N TRP A 93 -0.02 -3.52 9.84
CA TRP A 93 1.26 -2.85 9.69
C TRP A 93 1.75 -2.31 11.02
N LEU A 94 3.06 -2.29 11.19
CA LEU A 94 3.71 -1.57 12.28
C LEU A 94 4.39 -0.33 11.74
N LYS A 95 4.05 0.86 12.27
CA LYS A 95 4.80 2.08 11.97
C LYS A 95 5.71 2.46 13.14
N PRO A 96 7.04 2.55 12.92
CA PRO A 96 7.98 3.01 13.93
C PRO A 96 7.69 4.44 14.42
N GLU A 97 7.80 4.60 15.74
CA GLU A 97 7.77 5.87 16.47
C GLU A 97 8.89 5.89 17.53
N LEU A 98 9.11 7.03 18.20
CA LEU A 98 10.23 7.17 19.15
C LEU A 98 10.24 6.17 20.31
N ASN A 99 9.06 5.78 20.81
CA ASN A 99 8.90 4.98 22.04
C ASN A 99 8.22 3.62 21.81
N GLY A 100 8.08 3.20 20.55
CA GLY A 100 7.32 2.02 20.18
C GLY A 100 6.84 2.09 18.74
N ASP A 101 5.83 1.29 18.45
CA ASP A 101 5.26 1.19 17.11
C ASP A 101 3.75 1.41 17.16
N ARG A 102 3.22 2.14 16.20
CA ARG A 102 1.78 2.18 15.97
C ARG A 102 1.36 0.92 15.23
N CYS A 103 0.37 0.23 15.79
CA CYS A 103 -0.36 -0.82 15.09
C CYS A 103 -1.37 -0.16 14.16
N LEU A 104 -1.30 -0.48 12.86
CA LEU A 104 -2.14 0.08 11.82
C LEU A 104 -2.76 -1.02 10.97
N ILE A 105 -3.96 -0.82 10.46
CA ILE A 105 -4.66 -1.73 9.55
C ILE A 105 -5.09 -0.93 8.34
N GLY A 106 -4.77 -1.40 7.13
CA GLY A 106 -5.07 -0.66 5.90
C GLY A 106 -3.94 -0.68 4.84
N PRO A 107 -3.91 0.32 3.94
CA PRO A 107 -4.86 1.43 3.83
C PRO A 107 -6.21 0.97 3.27
N TYR A 108 -7.27 1.69 3.63
CA TYR A 108 -8.60 1.57 3.07
C TYR A 108 -8.89 2.75 2.15
N ASP A 109 -9.58 2.49 1.04
CA ASP A 109 -9.96 3.53 0.06
C ASP A 109 -11.23 4.28 0.48
N THR A 110 -12.02 3.69 1.40
CA THR A 110 -13.29 4.28 1.84
C THR A 110 -13.44 4.22 3.36
N PHE A 111 -14.03 5.27 3.91
CA PHE A 111 -14.37 5.34 5.34
C PHE A 111 -15.34 4.23 5.76
N GLN A 112 -16.27 3.84 4.89
CA GLN A 112 -17.21 2.73 5.14
C GLN A 112 -16.47 1.41 5.39
N SER A 113 -15.50 1.07 4.52
CA SER A 113 -14.72 -0.16 4.69
C SER A 113 -13.89 -0.16 5.98
N ALA A 114 -13.25 0.97 6.30
CA ALA A 114 -12.52 1.13 7.55
C ALA A 114 -13.45 1.06 8.78
N SER A 115 -14.67 1.59 8.67
CA SER A 115 -15.66 1.57 9.76
C SER A 115 -16.18 0.17 10.05
N ASN A 116 -16.37 -0.65 9.02
CA ASN A 116 -16.81 -2.03 9.17
C ASN A 116 -15.74 -2.85 9.92
N ASP A 117 -14.49 -2.79 9.46
CA ASP A 117 -13.39 -3.49 10.14
C ASP A 117 -13.16 -2.93 11.54
N LEU A 118 -13.30 -1.61 11.75
CA LEU A 118 -13.18 -1.00 13.07
C LEU A 118 -14.18 -1.62 14.06
N ALA A 119 -15.42 -1.90 13.65
CA ALA A 119 -16.41 -2.52 14.51
C ALA A 119 -15.95 -3.92 15.00
N GLU A 120 -15.40 -4.72 14.09
CA GLU A 120 -14.84 -6.05 14.40
C GLU A 120 -13.60 -5.95 15.30
N VAL A 121 -12.71 -4.98 15.02
CA VAL A 121 -11.52 -4.72 15.85
C VAL A 121 -11.93 -4.34 17.27
N LYS A 122 -12.89 -3.41 17.43
CA LYS A 122 -13.34 -2.94 18.75
C LYS A 122 -14.13 -3.97 19.53
N ALA A 123 -14.65 -5.02 18.88
CA ALA A 123 -15.28 -6.15 19.57
C ALA A 123 -14.26 -6.99 20.36
N LEU A 124 -12.96 -6.87 20.04
CA LEU A 124 -11.88 -7.47 20.79
C LEU A 124 -11.49 -6.57 21.98
N PRO A 125 -11.53 -7.06 23.24
CA PRO A 125 -11.33 -6.21 24.43
C PRO A 125 -10.00 -5.45 24.48
N GLN A 126 -8.96 -5.96 23.82
CA GLN A 126 -7.63 -5.35 23.80
C GLN A 126 -7.52 -4.15 22.85
N TYR A 127 -8.54 -3.93 22.01
CA TYR A 127 -8.54 -2.94 20.94
C TYR A 127 -9.76 -2.00 21.01
N GLU A 128 -10.39 -1.89 22.18
CA GLU A 128 -11.56 -1.03 22.40
C GLU A 128 -11.29 0.45 22.12
N ASP A 129 -10.03 0.87 22.24
CA ASP A 129 -9.57 2.22 21.95
C ASP A 129 -9.14 2.42 20.48
N ALA A 130 -9.34 1.43 19.61
CA ALA A 130 -9.03 1.58 18.20
C ALA A 130 -9.88 2.69 17.56
N PHE A 131 -9.30 3.40 16.60
CA PHE A 131 -9.93 4.51 15.90
C PHE A 131 -9.41 4.64 14.46
N ILE A 132 -10.15 5.35 13.61
CA ILE A 132 -9.78 5.59 12.22
C ILE A 132 -8.86 6.82 12.13
N ARG A 133 -7.86 6.75 11.27
CA ARG A 133 -7.07 7.89 10.80
C ARG A 133 -7.36 8.16 9.33
N THR A 134 -7.18 9.40 8.90
CA THR A 134 -7.49 9.85 7.55
C THR A 134 -6.35 10.66 6.93
N THR A 135 -6.07 10.46 5.64
CA THR A 135 -5.12 11.22 4.85
C THR A 135 -5.79 11.92 3.68
N HIS A 136 -5.29 13.10 3.33
CA HIS A 136 -5.71 13.81 2.10
C HIS A 136 -4.99 13.31 0.83
N VAL A 137 -4.08 12.34 0.99
CA VAL A 137 -3.38 11.66 -0.11
C VAL A 137 -3.93 10.25 -0.25
N PHE A 138 -4.03 9.80 -1.50
CA PHE A 138 -4.38 8.41 -1.79
C PHE A 138 -3.15 7.53 -1.57
N LEU A 139 -3.30 6.51 -0.74
CA LEU A 139 -2.22 5.62 -0.31
C LEU A 139 -2.37 4.23 -0.91
N THR A 140 -1.25 3.65 -1.29
CA THR A 140 -1.15 2.24 -1.62
C THR A 140 0.01 1.62 -0.84
N THR A 141 0.03 0.31 -0.71
CA THR A 141 1.13 -0.42 -0.06
C THR A 141 1.62 -1.53 -0.95
N SER A 142 2.93 -1.80 -0.91
CA SER A 142 3.55 -2.83 -1.74
C SER A 142 3.43 -4.26 -1.18
N GLU A 143 3.11 -4.44 0.10
CA GLU A 143 2.84 -5.77 0.66
C GLU A 143 1.34 -6.08 0.69
N THR A 144 0.93 -6.93 -0.24
CA THR A 144 -0.30 -7.72 -0.16
C THR A 144 0.01 -9.02 0.56
N GLN A 145 0.31 -8.97 1.86
CA GLN A 145 0.36 -10.18 2.69
C GLN A 145 -0.85 -10.18 3.61
N LEU A 146 -1.69 -11.21 3.48
CA LEU A 146 -2.99 -11.45 4.13
C LEU A 146 -4.25 -11.01 3.34
N VAL A 147 -4.32 -11.31 2.04
CA VAL A 147 -5.58 -11.74 1.39
C VAL A 147 -5.35 -13.05 0.65
N ALA A 148 -4.97 -14.07 1.41
CA ALA A 148 -5.36 -15.43 1.07
C ALA A 148 -6.74 -15.63 1.73
N SER A 149 -7.80 -15.10 1.14
CA SER A 149 -8.73 -15.91 0.33
C SER A 149 -9.63 -15.00 -0.50
N ALA A 150 -9.88 -15.41 -1.74
CA ALA A 150 -10.80 -14.84 -2.73
C ALA A 150 -10.28 -13.70 -3.61
N ASP A 151 -9.35 -13.99 -4.51
CA ASP A 151 -9.68 -13.78 -5.93
C ASP A 151 -8.92 -14.74 -6.87
N LYS A 152 -9.59 -15.00 -7.98
CA LYS A 152 -9.32 -15.90 -9.08
C LYS A 152 -7.89 -15.83 -9.61
N GLN A 153 -7.32 -17.00 -9.88
CA GLN A 153 -6.28 -17.20 -10.88
C GLN A 153 -6.69 -16.55 -12.21
N VAL A 154 -6.16 -15.36 -12.51
CA VAL A 154 -6.06 -14.89 -13.89
C VAL A 154 -4.80 -15.52 -14.44
N SER A 155 -4.98 -16.62 -15.15
CA SER A 155 -3.94 -17.28 -15.91
C SER A 155 -3.56 -16.42 -17.12
N GLU A 156 -2.52 -15.61 -16.99
CA GLU A 156 -1.76 -15.18 -18.16
C GLU A 156 -0.90 -16.35 -18.63
N GLY A 157 -1.52 -17.15 -19.50
CA GLY A 157 -0.86 -18.21 -20.24
C GLY A 157 0.16 -17.64 -21.21
N TYR A 158 1.39 -17.42 -20.76
CA TYR A 158 2.55 -17.44 -21.65
C TYR A 158 2.86 -18.90 -21.97
N ARG A 159 2.18 -19.45 -22.98
CA ARG A 159 2.49 -20.77 -23.56
C ARG A 159 3.82 -20.66 -24.31
N ALA A 160 4.92 -20.88 -23.62
CA ALA A 160 6.16 -21.32 -24.25
C ALA A 160 6.14 -22.85 -24.41
N ALA A 161 6.05 -23.26 -25.67
CA ALA A 161 6.62 -24.47 -26.27
C ALA A 161 6.30 -25.86 -25.67
N ALA A 162 5.50 -26.63 -26.42
CA ALA A 162 5.66 -28.08 -26.52
C ALA A 162 5.13 -28.57 -27.87
N THR A 163 5.80 -28.22 -28.98
CA THR A 163 5.69 -29.00 -30.21
C THR A 163 6.62 -30.19 -30.09
N ALA A 164 6.03 -31.35 -29.82
CA ALA A 164 6.71 -32.63 -29.91
C ALA A 164 7.17 -32.88 -31.35
N THR A 165 8.43 -33.24 -31.52
CA THR A 165 8.91 -33.97 -32.69
C THR A 165 9.77 -35.11 -32.17
N PRO A 166 9.43 -36.38 -32.46
CA PRO A 166 10.34 -37.49 -32.20
C PRO A 166 11.38 -37.53 -33.32
N PHE A 167 12.60 -38.03 -33.06
CA PHE A 167 13.43 -38.91 -33.93
C PHE A 167 14.93 -38.91 -33.48
N MET A 168 15.45 -40.14 -33.29
CA MET A 168 16.87 -40.63 -33.38
C MET A 168 17.91 -40.23 -32.30
N ILE A 169 18.47 -41.15 -31.49
CA ILE A 169 19.46 -42.26 -31.67
C ILE A 169 20.94 -41.83 -31.48
N ALA A 170 21.57 -42.50 -30.49
CA ALA A 170 22.98 -42.91 -30.30
C ALA A 170 24.12 -41.95 -29.87
N GLY A 171 25.00 -42.51 -29.01
CA GLY A 171 26.36 -42.06 -28.67
C GLY A 171 26.46 -41.56 -27.22
N GLN A 172 26.79 -42.34 -26.17
CA GLN A 172 28.00 -43.10 -25.83
C GLN A 172 29.26 -42.25 -25.53
N HIS A 173 29.75 -42.45 -24.30
CA HIS A 173 31.09 -42.15 -23.72
C HIS A 173 31.44 -40.72 -23.29
N GLY A 174 32.03 -40.66 -22.08
CA GLY A 174 32.68 -39.48 -21.51
C GLY A 174 32.71 -39.48 -20.00
N LEU A 175 33.33 -40.49 -19.38
CA LEU A 175 33.98 -40.33 -18.08
C LEU A 175 35.13 -39.32 -18.24
N ASP A 176 35.56 -38.79 -17.09
CA ASP A 176 36.76 -37.97 -16.83
C ASP A 176 36.43 -36.51 -16.49
N GLU A 177 36.96 -35.89 -15.44
CA GLU A 177 37.78 -36.27 -14.29
C GLU A 177 37.65 -35.03 -13.36
N CYS A 178 37.39 -35.22 -12.08
CA CYS A 178 37.59 -34.16 -11.09
C CYS A 178 39.00 -34.35 -10.49
N LEU A 179 39.95 -33.52 -10.94
CA LEU A 179 41.25 -33.33 -10.29
C LEU A 179 41.18 -32.15 -9.31
N CYS A 180 41.94 -32.31 -8.24
CA CYS A 180 41.96 -31.58 -6.96
C CYS A 180 42.00 -30.05 -7.01
#